data_AF-A0A7S0NGZ1-F1
#
_entry.id   AF-A0A7S0NGZ1-F1
#
_cell.length_a   1.000
_cell.length_b   1.000
_cell.length_c   1.000
_cell.angle_alpha   90.00
_cell.angle_beta   90.00
_cell.angle_gamma   90.00
#
_symmetry.space_group_name_H-M   'P 1'
#
loop_
_entity.id
_entity.type
_entity.pdbx_description
1 polymer ?
#
loop_
_entity_poly.entity_id
_entity_poly.type
_entity_poly.pdbx_seq_one_letter_code
_entity_poly.pdbx_strand_id
1 'polypeptide(L)'
;MVMTYTMPPQYFAYFVPQAKRLVSLSTLKRCERGLYNKTPVPLCEISKTLALRSDGQVFTRLRGPGTFDPCMSTQLLPRTSGLVSRRRKSSVYFRCVVEAERFKETQAQVSEHSSRILRNSLLPSGSCKGNALFIDASVAGISGDMFVGALLDLGVPFELLCRQLSLIDLHGYSVLVNVTERSCIAALRFSVESTGAGRNLNRNFLEIQDLVNSSNLTEGTKKKALAAFTALAKAEGSTHGIHYEHVCFHEVGAVDSIVDIVAVAICLEYLNVQEIYVSPLPLGNGIIRGTSHGPLPAPAPATLDCLCQSPVYAFHPGVDGEFVTPTGACLAATLSANPGHWPNMCRLLRVGYGAGSKSWADRPNLLRIVLGLTDSA
;
A
#
# COMPACT_ATOMS: atom_id res chain seq x y z
N MET A 1 30.18 -38.04 -5.72
CA MET A 1 30.43 -36.99 -6.73
C MET A 1 29.33 -35.94 -6.55
N VAL A 2 29.57 -34.95 -5.70
CA VAL A 2 28.61 -33.90 -5.37
C VAL A 2 28.90 -32.73 -6.30
N MET A 3 28.01 -32.49 -7.26
CA MET A 3 28.05 -31.25 -8.05
C MET A 3 27.50 -30.12 -7.19
N THR A 4 28.40 -29.26 -6.72
CA THR A 4 28.08 -27.94 -6.19
C THR A 4 27.64 -27.03 -7.34
N TYR A 5 26.37 -26.61 -7.33
CA TYR A 5 25.95 -25.42 -8.08
C TYR A 5 26.00 -24.21 -7.15
N THR A 6 27.05 -23.41 -7.32
CA THR A 6 27.16 -22.04 -6.82
C THR A 6 26.31 -21.14 -7.72
N MET A 7 25.19 -20.63 -7.18
CA MET A 7 24.42 -19.53 -7.79
C MET A 7 24.78 -18.20 -7.09
N PRO A 8 24.80 -17.06 -7.80
CA PRO A 8 25.50 -15.86 -7.35
C PRO A 8 24.72 -15.07 -6.27
N PRO A 9 25.43 -14.37 -5.36
CA PRO A 9 24.84 -13.54 -4.33
C PRO A 9 24.42 -12.19 -4.93
N GLN A 10 23.24 -12.09 -5.55
CA GLN A 10 22.79 -10.82 -6.16
C GLN A 10 21.63 -10.12 -5.44
N TYR A 11 21.15 -10.64 -4.32
CA TYR A 11 20.17 -9.94 -3.50
C TYR A 11 20.67 -9.92 -2.08
N PHE A 12 21.40 -8.87 -1.71
CA PHE A 12 21.58 -8.29 -0.36
C PHE A 12 22.84 -7.42 -0.40
N ALA A 13 22.73 -6.23 -0.98
CA ALA A 13 23.70 -5.16 -0.79
C ALA A 13 22.98 -3.95 -0.17
N TYR A 14 23.22 -3.73 1.12
CA TYR A 14 22.66 -2.62 1.87
C TYR A 14 23.39 -1.33 1.51
N PHE A 15 22.65 -0.31 1.07
CA PHE A 15 23.12 1.06 1.02
C PHE A 15 22.19 1.92 1.86
N VAL A 16 22.65 2.29 3.06
CA VAL A 16 21.97 3.25 3.95
C VAL A 16 22.68 4.60 3.74
N PRO A 17 22.07 5.59 3.06
CA PRO A 17 22.81 6.78 2.60
C PRO A 17 23.30 7.73 3.71
N GLN A 18 23.10 7.42 5.00
CA GLN A 18 23.49 8.30 6.10
C GLN A 18 24.25 7.62 7.26
N ALA A 19 24.56 6.32 7.16
CA ALA A 19 25.37 5.64 8.18
C ALA A 19 26.82 5.54 7.72
N LYS A 20 27.72 6.38 8.26
CA LYS A 20 29.19 6.33 8.06
C LYS A 20 29.88 5.06 8.63
N ARG A 21 29.17 3.93 8.80
CA ARG A 21 29.78 2.66 9.25
C ARG A 21 29.18 1.46 8.53
N LEU A 22 30.03 0.81 7.73
CA LEU A 22 29.83 -0.56 7.24
C LEU A 22 29.63 -1.49 8.45
N VAL A 23 28.48 -2.15 8.54
CA VAL A 23 28.31 -3.27 9.49
C VAL A 23 29.07 -4.46 8.93
N SER A 24 30.20 -4.81 9.55
CA SER A 24 31.04 -5.90 9.06
C SER A 24 30.34 -7.26 9.24
N LEU A 25 30.57 -8.18 8.30
CA LEU A 25 30.13 -9.60 8.36
C LEU A 25 30.56 -10.31 9.66
N SER A 26 31.59 -9.81 10.36
CA SER A 26 32.03 -10.36 11.65
C SER A 26 31.03 -10.11 12.78
N THR A 27 30.25 -9.02 12.71
CA THR A 27 29.20 -8.69 13.68
C THR A 27 28.02 -9.66 13.56
N LEU A 28 27.69 -10.10 12.34
CA LEU A 28 26.66 -11.12 12.10
C LEU A 28 27.10 -12.52 12.57
N LYS A 29 28.36 -12.91 12.33
CA LYS A 29 28.92 -14.20 12.78
C LYS A 29 29.00 -14.33 14.32
N ARG A 30 29.10 -13.22 15.05
CA ARG A 30 29.12 -13.24 16.53
C ARG A 30 27.75 -13.58 17.12
N CYS A 31 26.66 -13.24 16.42
CA CYS A 31 25.29 -13.64 16.80
C CYS A 31 24.99 -15.12 16.52
N GLU A 32 25.63 -15.73 15.51
CA GLU A 32 25.46 -17.16 15.19
C GLU A 32 26.13 -18.10 16.22
N ARG A 33 27.27 -17.70 16.80
CA ARG A 33 28.00 -18.58 17.74
C ARG A 33 27.31 -18.83 19.09
N GLY A 34 26.26 -18.08 19.42
CA GLY A 34 25.47 -18.27 20.64
C GLY A 34 24.36 -19.33 20.56
N LEU A 35 24.21 -20.05 19.43
CA LEU A 35 23.04 -20.88 19.16
C LEU A 35 23.32 -22.38 18.91
N TYR A 36 24.54 -22.86 19.20
CA TYR A 36 24.82 -24.29 19.27
C TYR A 36 24.28 -24.89 20.59
N ASN A 37 22.96 -24.96 20.71
CA ASN A 37 22.23 -25.88 21.58
C ASN A 37 20.74 -25.59 21.44
N LYS A 38 20.12 -26.07 20.36
CA LYS A 38 18.73 -26.56 20.28
C LYS A 38 18.40 -27.00 18.85
N THR A 39 17.58 -28.03 18.77
CA THR A 39 17.14 -28.79 17.59
C THR A 39 16.85 -27.94 16.34
N PRO A 40 17.23 -28.41 15.14
CA PRO A 40 16.97 -27.70 13.89
C PRO A 40 15.47 -27.63 13.62
N VAL A 41 14.94 -26.40 13.57
CA VAL A 41 13.60 -26.12 13.04
C VAL A 41 13.75 -25.99 11.51
N PRO A 42 12.92 -26.69 10.70
CA PRO A 42 12.99 -26.58 9.25
C PRO A 42 12.75 -25.15 8.78
N LEU A 43 13.55 -24.69 7.82
CA LEU A 43 13.61 -23.32 7.31
C LEU A 43 12.31 -22.83 6.63
N CYS A 44 11.29 -23.66 6.51
CA CYS A 44 10.02 -23.37 5.83
C CYS A 44 9.00 -22.56 6.66
N GLU A 45 9.25 -22.29 7.94
CA GLU A 45 8.29 -21.61 8.84
C GLU A 45 8.69 -20.18 9.29
N ILE A 46 9.68 -19.56 8.64
CA ILE A 46 10.19 -18.27 9.11
C ILE A 46 9.46 -17.10 8.41
N SER A 47 8.39 -16.59 9.02
CA SER A 47 7.87 -15.25 8.72
C SER A 47 8.90 -14.19 9.13
N LYS A 48 9.42 -13.40 8.19
CA LYS A 48 10.38 -12.31 8.48
C LYS A 48 9.65 -11.00 8.80
N THR A 49 9.32 -10.76 10.06
CA THR A 49 8.88 -9.44 10.52
C THR A 49 10.06 -8.46 10.56
N LEU A 50 9.91 -7.28 9.93
CA LEU A 50 10.94 -6.24 9.86
C LEU A 50 10.49 -5.00 10.63
N ALA A 51 11.10 -4.70 11.78
CA ALA A 51 10.77 -3.52 12.57
C ALA A 51 11.76 -2.37 12.25
N LEU A 52 11.23 -1.23 11.80
CA LEU A 52 11.99 0.01 11.58
C LEU A 52 11.67 1.01 12.68
N ARG A 53 12.71 1.54 13.34
CA ARG A 53 12.56 2.70 14.25
C ARG A 53 12.76 4.00 13.49
N SER A 54 12.16 5.09 13.99
CA SER A 54 12.33 6.46 13.47
C SER A 54 13.77 6.99 13.50
N ASP A 55 14.68 6.35 14.24
CA ASP A 55 16.12 6.65 14.21
C ASP A 55 16.89 5.86 13.15
N GLY A 56 16.20 5.15 12.25
CA GLY A 56 16.80 4.45 11.11
C GLY A 56 17.53 3.15 11.47
N GLN A 57 17.46 2.69 12.72
CA GLN A 57 18.01 1.39 13.11
C GLN A 57 17.01 0.27 12.82
N VAL A 58 17.41 -0.67 11.96
CA VAL A 58 16.69 -1.92 11.69
C VAL A 58 17.03 -2.92 12.78
N PHE A 59 16.04 -3.38 13.54
CA PHE A 59 16.22 -4.57 14.38
C PHE A 59 15.66 -5.78 13.61
N THR A 60 16.48 -6.81 13.43
CA THR A 60 16.02 -8.08 12.86
C THR A 60 15.80 -9.12 13.95
N ARG A 61 14.69 -9.86 13.78
CA ARG A 61 14.27 -11.12 14.42
C ARG A 61 13.41 -11.01 15.69
N LEU A 62 12.09 -11.07 15.50
CA LEU A 62 11.15 -11.61 16.50
C LEU A 62 11.05 -13.14 16.31
N ARG A 63 11.00 -13.89 17.42
CA ARG A 63 10.85 -15.35 17.42
C ARG A 63 9.38 -15.75 17.32
N GLY A 64 9.07 -16.64 16.37
CA GLY A 64 7.93 -17.56 16.44
C GLY A 64 6.55 -17.00 16.04
N PRO A 65 5.63 -17.89 15.64
CA PRO A 65 4.25 -17.52 15.30
C PRO A 65 3.46 -17.35 16.61
N GLY A 66 2.99 -16.13 16.86
CA GLY A 66 2.08 -15.85 17.98
C GLY A 66 2.78 -15.36 19.24
N THR A 67 3.00 -14.04 19.30
CA THR A 67 2.74 -13.11 20.42
C THR A 67 3.62 -11.89 20.21
N PHE A 68 3.04 -10.82 19.66
CA PHE A 68 3.63 -9.50 19.83
C PHE A 68 3.12 -8.98 21.18
N ASP A 69 3.94 -9.09 22.22
CA ASP A 69 3.66 -8.47 23.51
C ASP A 69 4.20 -7.03 23.48
N PRO A 70 3.35 -5.99 23.58
CA PRO A 70 3.78 -4.59 23.61
C PRO A 70 4.82 -4.32 24.71
N CYS A 71 4.83 -5.10 25.81
CA CYS A 71 5.79 -4.99 26.90
C CYS A 71 7.19 -5.51 26.58
N MET A 72 7.40 -6.30 25.51
CA MET A 72 8.76 -6.71 25.13
C MET A 72 9.59 -5.57 24.51
N SER A 73 8.94 -4.47 24.10
CA SER A 73 9.62 -3.29 23.55
C SER A 73 10.44 -2.51 24.58
N THR A 74 10.07 -2.55 25.86
CA THR A 74 10.76 -1.84 26.94
C THR A 74 11.98 -2.60 27.47
N GLN A 75 12.03 -3.92 27.32
CA GLN A 75 13.13 -4.76 27.81
C GLN A 75 14.35 -4.82 26.86
N LEU A 76 14.19 -4.44 25.58
CA LEU A 76 15.27 -4.42 24.60
C LEU A 76 16.02 -3.07 24.50
N LEU A 77 15.71 -2.11 25.37
CA LEU A 77 16.46 -0.86 25.50
C LEU A 77 17.73 -1.11 26.34
N PRO A 78 18.95 -0.91 25.82
CA PRO A 78 20.10 -0.79 26.69
C PRO A 78 19.86 0.42 27.60
N ARG A 79 19.91 0.22 28.91
CA ARG A 79 20.09 1.30 29.88
C ARG A 79 21.50 1.87 29.70
N THR A 80 21.71 2.69 28.68
CA THR A 80 22.93 3.50 28.55
C THR A 80 22.58 4.97 28.70
N SER A 81 22.71 5.41 29.96
CA SER A 81 23.22 6.70 30.43
C SER A 81 22.88 7.99 29.66
N GLY A 82 22.16 8.88 30.37
CA GLY A 82 22.45 10.31 30.40
C GLY A 82 21.93 11.17 29.26
N LEU A 83 20.97 12.05 29.59
CA LEU A 83 20.68 13.30 28.86
C LEU A 83 20.30 13.15 27.37
N VAL A 84 19.06 12.73 27.09
CA VAL A 84 18.43 12.99 25.78
C VAL A 84 17.02 13.52 26.02
N SER A 85 16.73 14.67 25.40
CA SER A 85 15.53 15.47 25.58
C SER A 85 14.23 14.69 25.31
N ARG A 86 13.16 15.08 26.02
CA ARG A 86 11.78 14.64 25.80
C ARG A 86 11.28 15.12 24.42
N ARG A 87 11.71 14.47 23.34
CA ARG A 87 10.97 14.44 22.07
C ARG A 87 10.37 13.04 21.94
N ARG A 88 9.03 12.97 21.91
CA ARG A 88 8.30 11.71 21.67
C ARG A 88 8.77 11.16 20.32
N LYS A 89 9.36 9.96 20.33
CA LYS A 89 9.90 9.31 19.13
C LYS A 89 8.77 8.54 18.44
N SER A 90 8.46 8.90 17.21
CA SER A 90 7.45 8.25 16.36
C SER A 90 7.85 6.78 16.15
N SER A 91 6.94 5.84 16.35
CA SER A 91 7.19 4.40 16.15
C SER A 91 6.17 3.90 15.14
N VAL A 92 6.58 3.69 13.89
CA VAL A 92 5.76 3.04 12.86
C VAL A 92 6.22 1.59 12.77
N TYR A 93 5.29 0.65 12.93
CA TYR A 93 5.58 -0.77 12.90
C TYR A 93 5.23 -1.32 11.52
N PHE A 94 6.17 -2.05 10.91
CA PHE A 94 5.99 -2.65 9.60
C PHE A 94 6.02 -4.15 9.74
N ARG A 95 5.15 -4.86 9.00
CA ARG A 95 5.20 -6.31 8.96
C ARG A 95 5.01 -6.73 7.50
N CYS A 96 6.09 -7.19 6.88
CA CYS A 96 5.99 -7.89 5.61
C CYS A 96 5.65 -9.35 5.92
N VAL A 97 4.45 -9.79 5.55
CA VAL A 97 4.06 -11.19 5.66
C VAL A 97 3.91 -11.71 4.24
N VAL A 98 4.72 -12.69 3.87
CA VAL A 98 4.48 -13.48 2.66
C VAL A 98 3.77 -14.74 3.15
N GLU A 99 2.48 -14.62 3.48
CA GLU A 99 1.64 -15.77 3.80
C GLU A 99 0.82 -16.14 2.56
N ALA A 100 0.98 -17.36 2.07
CA ALA A 100 0.05 -17.93 1.12
C ALA A 100 -1.26 -18.24 1.86
N GLU A 101 -2.37 -17.60 1.48
CA GLU A 101 -3.70 -17.93 2.00
C GLU A 101 -3.96 -19.43 1.79
N ARG A 102 -4.11 -20.19 2.87
CA ARG A 102 -4.45 -21.62 2.83
C ARG A 102 -5.91 -21.76 2.36
N PHE A 103 -6.10 -22.06 1.08
CA PHE A 103 -7.34 -22.68 0.61
C PHE A 103 -7.40 -24.14 1.11
N LYS A 104 -8.60 -24.61 1.44
CA LYS A 104 -8.87 -26.03 1.77
C LYS A 104 -8.73 -26.88 0.51
N GLU A 105 -7.50 -27.14 0.10
CA GLU A 105 -7.21 -28.07 -0.98
C GLU A 105 -6.39 -29.25 -0.45
N THR A 106 -6.78 -30.43 -0.91
CA THR A 106 -6.27 -31.76 -0.51
C THR A 106 -4.74 -31.84 -0.55
N GLN A 107 -4.17 -32.54 0.43
CA GLN A 107 -2.74 -32.63 0.77
C GLN A 107 -1.76 -33.03 -0.36
N ALA A 108 -2.24 -33.35 -1.58
CA ALA A 108 -1.41 -33.76 -2.71
C ALA A 108 -0.84 -32.60 -3.55
N GLN A 109 -1.31 -31.35 -3.40
CA GLN A 109 -0.83 -30.18 -4.18
C GLN A 109 0.04 -29.19 -3.37
N VAL A 110 0.33 -29.51 -2.11
CA VAL A 110 0.98 -28.58 -1.15
C VAL A 110 2.47 -28.37 -1.45
N SER A 111 3.11 -29.18 -2.30
CA SER A 111 4.57 -29.09 -2.55
C SER A 111 5.02 -28.03 -3.56
N GLU A 112 4.12 -27.39 -4.32
CA GLU A 112 4.51 -26.39 -5.36
C GLU A 112 4.22 -24.93 -4.97
N HIS A 113 3.43 -24.67 -3.92
CA HIS A 113 2.93 -23.32 -3.62
C HIS A 113 3.84 -22.46 -2.72
N SER A 114 4.99 -22.96 -2.28
CA SER A 114 5.88 -22.28 -1.32
C SER A 114 6.86 -21.25 -1.91
N SER A 115 6.76 -20.91 -3.19
CA SER A 115 7.68 -19.94 -3.84
C SER A 115 6.94 -18.98 -4.78
N ARG A 116 5.91 -18.29 -4.31
CA ARG A 116 5.29 -17.23 -5.12
C ARG A 116 6.24 -16.03 -5.18
N ILE A 117 6.95 -15.92 -6.31
CA ILE A 117 7.87 -14.82 -6.63
C ILE A 117 7.03 -13.60 -7.03
N LEU A 118 7.45 -12.40 -6.63
CA LEU A 118 6.88 -11.15 -7.13
C LEU A 118 6.90 -11.14 -8.65
N ARG A 119 5.80 -10.73 -9.31
CA ARG A 119 5.70 -10.75 -10.77
C ARG A 119 6.82 -9.94 -11.42
N ASN A 120 7.08 -8.75 -10.87
CA ASN A 120 8.03 -7.80 -11.43
C ASN A 120 9.23 -7.57 -10.50
N SER A 121 10.38 -7.32 -11.11
CA SER A 121 11.55 -6.76 -10.41
C SER A 121 11.29 -5.31 -10.00
N LEU A 122 12.02 -4.80 -9.01
CA LEU A 122 11.90 -3.41 -8.59
C LEU A 122 12.26 -2.43 -9.72
N LEU A 123 11.50 -1.36 -9.85
CA LEU A 123 11.80 -0.24 -10.76
C LEU A 123 12.72 0.76 -10.07
N PRO A 124 13.73 1.30 -10.77
CA PRO A 124 14.41 2.51 -10.33
C PRO A 124 13.45 3.70 -10.21
N SER A 125 13.82 4.70 -9.40
CA SER A 125 13.06 5.95 -9.32
C SER A 125 12.99 6.63 -10.70
N GLY A 126 11.82 7.14 -11.05
CA GLY A 126 11.58 7.85 -12.31
C GLY A 126 11.38 6.96 -13.53
N SER A 127 11.21 5.65 -13.35
CA SER A 127 11.06 4.69 -14.47
C SER A 127 9.83 4.91 -15.36
N CYS A 128 8.87 5.74 -14.94
CA CYS A 128 7.70 6.10 -15.73
C CYS A 128 7.80 7.49 -16.37
N LYS A 129 8.94 8.19 -16.25
CA LYS A 129 9.13 9.49 -16.92
C LYS A 129 9.05 9.32 -18.44
N GLY A 130 8.23 10.14 -19.10
CA GLY A 130 7.98 10.05 -20.55
C GLY A 130 7.13 8.85 -20.99
N ASN A 131 6.55 8.11 -20.03
CA ASN A 131 5.69 6.96 -20.29
C ASN A 131 4.28 7.23 -19.74
N ALA A 132 3.31 6.45 -20.21
CA ALA A 132 1.94 6.49 -19.72
C ALA A 132 1.65 5.34 -18.76
N LEU A 133 0.86 5.64 -17.73
CA LEU A 133 0.27 4.66 -16.84
C LEU A 133 -1.24 4.57 -17.13
N PHE A 134 -1.70 3.40 -17.52
CA PHE A 134 -3.13 3.11 -17.66
C PHE A 134 -3.64 2.37 -16.43
N ILE A 135 -4.61 2.96 -15.75
CA ILE A 135 -5.32 2.41 -14.61
C ILE A 135 -6.57 1.73 -15.16
N ASP A 136 -6.51 0.41 -15.28
CA ASP A 136 -7.61 -0.42 -15.75
C ASP A 136 -8.44 -0.91 -14.56
N ALA A 137 -9.44 -0.11 -14.23
CA ALA A 137 -10.43 -0.37 -13.19
C ALA A 137 -11.73 -0.97 -13.76
N SER A 138 -11.80 -1.26 -15.07
CA SER A 138 -13.03 -1.69 -15.74
C SER A 138 -13.58 -3.02 -15.21
N VAL A 139 -12.72 -3.91 -14.69
CA VAL A 139 -13.16 -5.23 -14.21
C VAL A 139 -13.81 -5.14 -12.83
N ALA A 140 -13.05 -4.72 -11.82
CA ALA A 140 -13.47 -4.76 -10.41
C ALA A 140 -13.50 -3.40 -9.71
N GLY A 141 -13.35 -2.31 -10.47
CA GLY A 141 -13.30 -0.95 -9.94
C GLY A 141 -11.95 -0.63 -9.32
N ILE A 142 -11.99 0.29 -8.35
CA ILE A 142 -10.79 0.88 -7.75
C ILE A 142 -11.06 1.23 -6.27
N SER A 143 -10.08 0.91 -5.43
CA SER A 143 -9.95 1.35 -4.05
C SER A 143 -8.50 1.76 -3.77
N GLY A 144 -8.28 2.49 -2.68
CA GLY A 144 -6.95 2.97 -2.28
C GLY A 144 -5.95 1.83 -2.13
N ASP A 145 -6.27 0.84 -1.30
CA ASP A 145 -5.46 -0.37 -1.08
C ASP A 145 -5.16 -1.17 -2.35
N MET A 146 -6.15 -1.35 -3.24
CA MET A 146 -5.95 -1.99 -4.54
C MET A 146 -4.96 -1.20 -5.40
N PHE A 147 -5.02 0.13 -5.38
CA PHE A 147 -4.11 0.96 -6.15
C PHE A 147 -2.68 0.91 -5.61
N VAL A 148 -2.49 0.98 -4.28
CA VAL A 148 -1.19 0.77 -3.66
C VAL A 148 -0.62 -0.60 -4.01
N GLY A 149 -1.44 -1.66 -3.87
CA GLY A 149 -1.04 -3.03 -4.23
C GLY A 149 -0.58 -3.15 -5.69
N ALA A 150 -1.31 -2.54 -6.62
CA ALA A 150 -0.96 -2.56 -8.04
C ALA A 150 0.35 -1.83 -8.33
N LEU A 151 0.61 -0.69 -7.68
CA LEU A 151 1.86 0.09 -7.81
C LEU A 151 3.06 -0.66 -7.22
N LEU A 152 2.88 -1.33 -6.11
CA LEU A 152 3.89 -2.21 -5.53
C LEU A 152 4.19 -3.39 -6.46
N ASP A 153 3.16 -4.04 -7.01
CA ASP A 153 3.35 -5.16 -7.94
C ASP A 153 3.99 -4.70 -9.26
N LEU A 154 3.74 -3.46 -9.69
CA LEU A 154 4.43 -2.84 -10.83
C LEU A 154 5.95 -2.67 -10.56
N GLY A 155 6.38 -2.66 -9.31
CA GLY A 155 7.79 -2.66 -8.92
C GLY A 155 8.22 -1.49 -8.04
N VAL A 156 7.28 -0.73 -7.44
CA VAL A 156 7.67 0.25 -6.41
C VAL A 156 8.18 -0.48 -5.17
N PRO A 157 9.37 -0.13 -4.63
CA PRO A 157 9.90 -0.81 -3.44
C PRO A 157 9.03 -0.56 -2.21
N PHE A 158 8.61 -1.63 -1.53
CA PHE A 158 7.81 -1.53 -0.31
C PHE A 158 8.56 -0.80 0.81
N GLU A 159 9.88 -1.01 0.93
CA GLU A 159 10.71 -0.33 1.94
C GLU A 159 10.76 1.19 1.72
N LEU A 160 10.73 1.64 0.46
CA LEU A 160 10.63 3.06 0.13
C LEU A 160 9.28 3.60 0.61
N LEU A 161 8.19 2.91 0.31
CA LEU A 161 6.86 3.31 0.76
C LEU A 161 6.80 3.42 2.30
N CYS A 162 7.28 2.41 3.02
CA CYS A 162 7.36 2.42 4.47
C CYS A 162 8.17 3.61 5.01
N ARG A 163 9.35 3.86 4.43
CA ARG A 163 10.20 4.99 4.83
C ARG A 163 9.50 6.33 4.62
N GLN A 164 8.82 6.52 3.49
CA GLN A 164 8.12 7.77 3.19
C GLN A 164 6.89 7.96 4.09
N LEU A 165 6.12 6.90 4.34
CA LEU A 165 5.01 6.93 5.29
C LEU A 165 5.47 7.24 6.73
N SER A 166 6.72 6.96 7.10
CA SER A 166 7.25 7.36 8.41
C SER A 166 7.56 8.86 8.54
N LEU A 167 7.50 9.63 7.44
CA LEU A 167 7.74 11.07 7.42
C LEU A 167 6.49 11.90 7.73
N ILE A 168 5.31 11.28 7.74
CA ILE A 168 4.06 11.88 8.21
C ILE A 168 3.89 11.57 9.70
N ASP A 169 3.44 12.54 10.49
CA ASP A 169 3.25 12.38 11.94
C ASP A 169 1.93 11.64 12.26
N LEU A 170 1.77 10.46 11.65
CA LEU A 170 0.61 9.59 11.79
C LEU A 170 1.01 8.34 12.57
N HIS A 171 0.17 7.93 13.52
CA HIS A 171 0.48 6.85 14.45
C HIS A 171 -0.67 5.86 14.57
N GLY A 172 -0.38 4.72 15.20
CA GLY A 172 -1.40 3.72 15.51
C GLY A 172 -1.79 2.87 14.30
N TYR A 173 -0.86 2.65 13.37
CA TYR A 173 -1.06 1.72 12.27
C TYR A 173 0.20 0.92 11.94
N SER A 174 -0.04 -0.18 11.24
CA SER A 174 0.97 -0.93 10.51
C SER A 174 0.50 -1.19 9.09
N VAL A 175 1.43 -1.32 8.16
CA VAL A 175 1.12 -1.68 6.77
C VAL A 175 1.64 -3.08 6.48
N LEU A 176 0.82 -3.85 5.77
CA LEU A 176 1.07 -5.21 5.35
C LEU A 176 0.97 -5.31 3.83
N VAL A 177 1.80 -6.15 3.24
CA VAL A 177 1.69 -6.55 1.83
C VAL A 177 1.81 -8.06 1.79
N ASN A 178 0.81 -8.71 1.22
CA ASN A 178 0.78 -10.16 1.03
C ASN A 178 0.64 -10.48 -0.47
N VAL A 179 1.29 -11.54 -0.91
CA VAL A 179 1.02 -12.13 -2.22
C VAL A 179 -0.26 -12.93 -2.10
N THR A 180 -1.25 -12.61 -2.92
CA THR A 180 -2.51 -13.35 -2.99
C THR A 180 -2.82 -13.73 -4.43
N GLU A 181 -3.90 -14.45 -4.62
CA GLU A 181 -4.40 -14.84 -5.93
C GLU A 181 -5.91 -14.57 -6.00
N ARG A 182 -6.36 -14.10 -7.17
CA ARG A 182 -7.77 -14.01 -7.51
C ARG A 182 -7.95 -14.61 -8.89
N SER A 183 -8.77 -15.66 -9.03
CA SER A 183 -9.00 -16.36 -10.29
C SER A 183 -7.69 -16.78 -10.99
N CYS A 184 -6.77 -17.46 -10.28
CA CYS A 184 -5.47 -17.88 -10.80
C CYS A 184 -4.50 -16.73 -11.20
N ILE A 185 -4.84 -15.47 -10.88
CA ILE A 185 -3.97 -14.32 -11.14
C ILE A 185 -3.29 -13.89 -9.84
N ALA A 186 -1.97 -14.01 -9.80
CA ALA A 186 -1.15 -13.50 -8.69
C ALA A 186 -1.23 -11.96 -8.62
N ALA A 187 -1.36 -11.42 -7.41
CA ALA A 187 -1.47 -10.00 -7.13
C ALA A 187 -0.94 -9.66 -5.73
N LEU A 188 -0.69 -8.38 -5.47
CA LEU A 188 -0.36 -7.89 -4.14
C LEU A 188 -1.59 -7.32 -3.44
N ARG A 189 -1.80 -7.75 -2.20
CA ARG A 189 -2.79 -7.20 -1.29
C ARG A 189 -2.09 -6.29 -0.30
N PHE A 190 -2.27 -4.97 -0.47
CA PHE A 190 -1.89 -3.99 0.54
C PHE A 190 -2.98 -3.92 1.60
N SER A 191 -2.61 -3.74 2.87
CA SER A 191 -3.57 -3.59 3.97
C SER A 191 -2.99 -2.71 5.06
N VAL A 192 -3.84 -1.85 5.62
CA VAL A 192 -3.51 -1.02 6.76
C VAL A 192 -4.22 -1.58 7.99
N GLU A 193 -3.45 -1.98 8.99
CA GLU A 193 -3.98 -2.46 10.27
C GLU A 193 -3.81 -1.38 11.33
N SER A 194 -4.91 -0.87 11.87
CA SER A 194 -4.85 0.05 13.01
C SER A 194 -4.46 -0.68 14.30
N THR A 195 -3.38 -0.24 14.94
CA THR A 195 -2.91 -0.77 16.22
C THR A 195 -3.46 0.08 17.37
N GLY A 196 -4.57 -0.31 17.98
CA GLY A 196 -5.16 0.33 19.17
C GLY A 196 -6.33 1.29 18.91
N ALA A 197 -6.53 2.29 19.79
CA ALA A 197 -7.68 3.21 19.81
C ALA A 197 -7.77 4.21 18.64
N GLY A 198 -6.85 4.13 17.65
CA GLY A 198 -6.78 5.05 16.51
C GLY A 198 -7.79 4.77 15.38
N ARG A 199 -8.62 3.72 15.51
CA ARG A 199 -9.60 3.32 14.49
C ARG A 199 -10.75 4.33 14.29
N ASN A 200 -10.99 5.20 15.28
CA ASN A 200 -12.15 6.12 15.32
C ASN A 200 -11.75 7.60 15.49
N LEU A 201 -10.54 7.97 15.08
CA LEU A 201 -10.17 9.40 15.06
C LEU A 201 -10.78 10.04 13.81
N ASN A 202 -11.96 10.61 13.97
CA ASN A 202 -12.53 11.52 12.98
C ASN A 202 -11.58 12.71 12.87
N ARG A 203 -11.03 12.93 11.69
CA ARG A 203 -10.23 14.11 11.38
C ARG A 203 -11.00 15.01 10.46
N ASN A 204 -10.91 16.31 10.69
CA ASN A 204 -11.41 17.26 9.72
C ASN A 204 -10.40 17.45 8.58
N PHE A 205 -10.87 18.03 7.48
CA PHE A 205 -10.03 18.25 6.30
C PHE A 205 -8.80 19.14 6.60
N LEU A 206 -8.94 20.16 7.44
CA LEU A 206 -7.83 21.06 7.81
C LEU A 206 -6.75 20.32 8.60
N GLU A 207 -7.12 19.44 9.53
CA GLU A 207 -6.19 18.61 10.28
C GLU A 207 -5.39 17.67 9.37
N ILE A 208 -6.04 17.10 8.34
CA ILE A 208 -5.35 16.27 7.34
C ILE A 208 -4.42 17.14 6.49
N GLN A 209 -4.85 18.34 6.11
CA GLN A 209 -4.03 19.27 5.36
C GLN A 209 -2.76 19.67 6.14
N ASP A 210 -2.91 20.03 7.41
CA ASP A 210 -1.81 20.35 8.31
C ASP A 210 -0.87 19.16 8.52
N LEU A 211 -1.43 17.96 8.71
CA LEU A 211 -0.68 16.72 8.84
C LEU A 211 0.21 16.46 7.61
N VAL A 212 -0.32 16.64 6.40
CA VAL A 212 0.44 16.44 5.15
C VAL A 212 1.44 17.58 4.93
N ASN A 213 1.05 18.83 5.17
CA ASN A 213 1.93 19.99 4.95
C ASN A 213 3.13 20.02 5.90
N SER A 214 2.92 19.68 7.17
CA SER A 214 3.97 19.62 8.19
C SER A 214 4.90 18.41 8.05
N SER A 215 4.57 17.44 7.21
CA SER A 215 5.40 16.26 6.95
C SER A 215 6.68 16.61 6.17
N ASN A 216 7.68 15.72 6.27
CA ASN A 216 8.90 15.79 5.46
C ASN A 216 8.78 15.09 4.09
N LEU A 217 7.54 14.88 3.61
CA LEU A 217 7.29 14.36 2.26
C LEU A 217 7.76 15.38 1.20
N THR A 218 8.08 14.89 0.00
CA THR A 218 8.37 15.75 -1.15
C THR A 218 7.16 16.58 -1.55
N GLU A 219 7.38 17.78 -2.09
CA GLU A 219 6.30 18.66 -2.55
C GLU A 219 5.39 18.00 -3.60
N GLY A 220 5.95 17.17 -4.49
CA GLY A 220 5.15 16.42 -5.48
C GLY A 220 4.17 15.43 -4.84
N THR A 221 4.60 14.69 -3.81
CA THR A 221 3.74 13.83 -2.99
C THR A 221 2.67 14.64 -2.24
N LYS A 222 3.06 15.73 -1.56
CA LYS A 222 2.11 16.59 -0.83
C LYS A 222 1.03 17.12 -1.75
N LYS A 223 1.42 17.66 -2.92
CA LYS A 223 0.50 18.18 -3.92
C LYS A 223 -0.51 17.13 -4.39
N LYS A 224 -0.05 15.91 -4.70
CA LYS A 224 -0.93 14.81 -5.15
C LYS A 224 -1.89 14.36 -4.05
N ALA A 225 -1.39 14.14 -2.83
CA ALA A 225 -2.22 13.73 -1.71
C ALA A 225 -3.28 14.79 -1.36
N LEU A 226 -2.88 16.06 -1.25
CA LEU A 226 -3.80 17.16 -0.96
C LEU A 226 -4.83 17.37 -2.06
N ALA A 227 -4.49 17.16 -3.34
CA ALA A 227 -5.45 17.21 -4.42
C ALA A 227 -6.56 16.16 -4.22
N ALA A 228 -6.18 14.91 -3.92
CA ALA A 228 -7.13 13.82 -3.65
C ALA A 228 -8.01 14.09 -2.42
N PHE A 229 -7.43 14.53 -1.31
CA PHE A 229 -8.20 14.92 -0.12
C PHE A 229 -9.12 16.12 -0.37
N THR A 230 -8.70 17.10 -1.17
CA THR A 230 -9.53 18.26 -1.50
C THR A 230 -10.73 17.84 -2.34
N ALA A 231 -10.54 16.97 -3.35
CA ALA A 231 -11.64 16.46 -4.16
C ALA A 231 -12.65 15.69 -3.29
N LEU A 232 -12.14 14.86 -2.38
CA LEU A 232 -12.99 14.13 -1.47
C LEU A 232 -13.70 15.04 -0.45
N ALA A 233 -13.02 16.02 0.13
CA ALA A 233 -13.63 16.99 1.04
C ALA A 233 -14.76 17.76 0.35
N LYS A 234 -14.60 18.14 -0.92
CA LYS A 234 -15.66 18.78 -1.70
C LYS A 234 -16.85 17.85 -1.91
N ALA A 235 -16.59 16.57 -2.20
CA ALA A 235 -17.64 15.57 -2.36
C ALA A 235 -18.42 15.33 -1.05
N GLU A 236 -17.72 15.14 0.07
CA GLU A 236 -18.33 14.99 1.39
C GLU A 236 -19.08 16.27 1.81
N GLY A 237 -18.52 17.45 1.56
CA GLY A 237 -19.17 18.72 1.84
C GLY A 237 -20.48 18.89 1.05
N SER A 238 -20.48 18.51 -0.22
CA SER A 238 -21.69 18.45 -1.06
C SER A 238 -22.73 17.49 -0.48
N THR A 239 -22.35 16.25 -0.19
CA THR A 239 -23.21 15.21 0.39
C THR A 239 -23.81 15.65 1.73
N HIS A 240 -23.04 16.36 2.56
CA HIS A 240 -23.47 16.82 3.88
C HIS A 240 -24.09 18.24 3.89
N GLY A 241 -24.09 18.96 2.77
CA GLY A 241 -24.60 20.33 2.69
C GLY A 241 -23.78 21.35 3.49
N ILE A 242 -22.46 21.13 3.63
CA ILE A 242 -21.54 22.02 4.36
C ILE A 242 -20.36 22.44 3.48
N HIS A 243 -19.71 23.54 3.85
CA HIS A 243 -18.47 23.95 3.18
C HIS A 243 -17.37 22.91 3.39
N TYR A 244 -16.60 22.59 2.34
CA TYR A 244 -15.62 21.50 2.35
C TYR A 244 -14.53 21.65 3.43
N GLU A 245 -14.21 22.88 3.82
CA GLU A 245 -13.24 23.18 4.89
C GLU A 245 -13.74 22.76 6.28
N HIS A 246 -15.04 22.59 6.46
CA HIS A 246 -15.67 22.16 7.72
C HIS A 246 -15.97 20.65 7.75
N VAL A 247 -15.57 19.91 6.72
CA VAL A 247 -15.84 18.47 6.64
C VAL A 247 -15.03 17.71 7.68
N CYS A 248 -15.74 16.93 8.50
CA CYS A 248 -15.18 15.87 9.33
C CYS A 248 -15.37 14.54 8.62
N PHE A 249 -14.28 13.85 8.30
CA PHE A 249 -14.38 12.56 7.65
C PHE A 249 -14.63 11.46 8.69
N HIS A 250 -15.77 10.77 8.56
CA HIS A 250 -16.18 9.72 9.49
C HIS A 250 -15.66 8.33 9.11
N GLU A 251 -15.50 8.09 7.80
CA GLU A 251 -14.96 6.83 7.27
C GLU A 251 -13.59 7.08 6.63
N VAL A 252 -13.44 8.19 5.92
CA VAL A 252 -12.21 8.52 5.18
C VAL A 252 -11.18 9.30 6.04
N GLY A 253 -11.54 9.70 7.25
CA GLY A 253 -10.64 10.34 8.22
C GLY A 253 -9.84 9.32 9.03
N ALA A 254 -10.21 8.05 8.87
CA ALA A 254 -9.53 6.93 9.47
C ALA A 254 -8.13 6.75 8.88
N VAL A 255 -7.28 6.09 9.67
CA VAL A 255 -5.85 5.97 9.38
C VAL A 255 -5.59 5.19 8.09
N ASP A 256 -6.44 4.22 7.76
CA ASP A 256 -6.36 3.42 6.53
C ASP A 256 -6.48 4.29 5.27
N SER A 257 -7.51 5.12 5.18
CA SER A 257 -7.71 5.96 4.00
C SER A 257 -6.64 7.04 3.85
N ILE A 258 -6.14 7.59 4.96
CA ILE A 258 -5.02 8.53 4.91
C ILE A 258 -3.76 7.85 4.37
N VAL A 259 -3.45 6.66 4.90
CA VAL A 259 -2.30 5.88 4.46
C VAL A 259 -2.44 5.48 3.00
N ASP A 260 -3.62 5.07 2.53
CA ASP A 260 -3.88 4.71 1.14
C ASP A 260 -3.62 5.88 0.18
N ILE A 261 -4.23 7.04 0.42
CA ILE A 261 -4.08 8.22 -0.46
C ILE A 261 -2.63 8.70 -0.49
N VAL A 262 -1.99 8.79 0.68
CA VAL A 262 -0.58 9.22 0.79
C VAL A 262 0.34 8.18 0.14
N ALA A 263 0.07 6.88 0.30
CA ALA A 263 0.84 5.82 -0.32
C ALA A 263 0.78 5.87 -1.85
N VAL A 264 -0.41 6.06 -2.43
CA VAL A 264 -0.56 6.25 -3.89
C VAL A 264 0.23 7.47 -4.35
N ALA A 265 0.13 8.60 -3.64
CA ALA A 265 0.89 9.81 -3.96
C ALA A 265 2.41 9.58 -3.94
N ILE A 266 2.92 8.88 -2.92
CA ILE A 266 4.34 8.49 -2.80
C ILE A 266 4.77 7.63 -3.99
N CYS A 267 3.99 6.60 -4.32
CA CYS A 267 4.31 5.66 -5.39
C CYS A 267 4.34 6.36 -6.76
N LEU A 268 3.35 7.22 -7.05
CA LEU A 268 3.30 7.97 -8.30
C LEU A 268 4.43 8.99 -8.43
N GLU A 269 4.79 9.66 -7.33
CA GLU A 269 5.96 10.55 -7.30
C GLU A 269 7.26 9.78 -7.53
N TYR A 270 7.44 8.63 -6.85
CA TYR A 270 8.62 7.78 -7.01
C TYR A 270 8.84 7.33 -8.45
N LEU A 271 7.75 6.96 -9.13
CA LEU A 271 7.75 6.53 -10.52
C LEU A 271 7.89 7.70 -11.51
N ASN A 272 7.67 8.94 -11.08
CA ASN A 272 7.63 10.15 -11.91
C ASN A 272 6.65 10.03 -13.09
N VAL A 273 5.42 9.61 -12.80
CA VAL A 273 4.36 9.46 -13.80
C VAL A 273 3.87 10.82 -14.27
N GLN A 274 3.86 11.04 -15.58
CA GLN A 274 3.44 12.31 -16.20
C GLN A 274 2.08 12.18 -16.89
N GLU A 275 1.78 11.03 -17.47
CA GLU A 275 0.53 10.74 -18.16
C GLU A 275 -0.19 9.58 -17.47
N ILE A 276 -1.41 9.83 -17.02
CA ILE A 276 -2.28 8.83 -16.41
C ILE A 276 -3.59 8.77 -17.19
N TYR A 277 -3.95 7.55 -17.59
CA TYR A 277 -5.21 7.23 -18.23
C TYR A 277 -6.02 6.36 -17.28
N VAL A 278 -7.34 6.61 -17.19
CA VAL A 278 -8.24 5.85 -16.34
C VAL A 278 -9.34 5.25 -17.20
N SER A 279 -9.52 3.93 -17.13
CA SER A 279 -10.62 3.24 -17.80
C SER A 279 -11.98 3.74 -17.30
N PRO A 280 -13.08 3.51 -18.04
CA PRO A 280 -14.41 3.67 -17.45
C PRO A 280 -14.53 2.87 -16.14
N LEU A 281 -15.22 3.45 -15.15
CA LEU A 281 -15.38 2.87 -13.83
C LEU A 281 -16.71 2.10 -13.71
N PRO A 282 -16.70 0.87 -13.17
CA PRO A 282 -17.91 0.12 -12.91
C PRO A 282 -18.66 0.66 -11.68
N LEU A 283 -19.87 1.15 -11.86
CA LEU A 283 -20.77 1.62 -10.80
C LEU A 283 -21.93 0.62 -10.60
N GLY A 284 -21.83 -0.18 -9.54
CA GLY A 284 -22.86 -1.16 -9.17
C GLY A 284 -24.07 -0.53 -8.46
N ASN A 285 -25.11 -1.32 -8.27
CA ASN A 285 -26.33 -0.91 -7.55
C ASN A 285 -26.38 -1.52 -6.13
N GLY A 286 -27.41 -1.17 -5.38
CA GLY A 286 -27.76 -1.80 -4.11
C GLY A 286 -27.52 -0.91 -2.90
N ILE A 287 -27.37 -1.54 -1.73
CA ILE A 287 -27.19 -0.85 -0.44
C ILE A 287 -25.87 -1.31 0.19
N ILE A 288 -24.98 -0.35 0.42
CA ILE A 288 -23.76 -0.52 1.22
C ILE A 288 -24.16 -0.51 2.69
N ARG A 289 -23.75 -1.53 3.45
CA ARG A 289 -24.13 -1.72 4.86
C ARG A 289 -22.90 -1.69 5.75
N GLY A 290 -23.12 -1.37 7.04
CA GLY A 290 -22.05 -1.37 8.05
C GLY A 290 -21.14 -0.15 7.99
N THR A 291 -21.61 0.92 7.36
CA THR A 291 -20.92 2.21 7.33
C THR A 291 -21.29 3.04 8.57
N SER A 292 -20.48 4.03 8.91
CA SER A 292 -20.73 4.94 10.05
C SER A 292 -21.96 5.82 9.83
N HIS A 293 -22.37 5.99 8.57
CA HIS A 293 -23.57 6.70 8.16
C HIS A 293 -24.82 5.82 8.04
N GLY A 294 -24.71 4.54 8.41
CA GLY A 294 -25.79 3.56 8.24
C GLY A 294 -25.83 3.00 6.81
N PRO A 295 -26.98 2.49 6.34
CA PRO A 295 -27.09 2.00 4.97
C PRO A 295 -26.98 3.15 3.96
N LEU A 296 -26.05 3.05 3.02
CA LEU A 296 -25.84 4.01 1.93
C LEU A 296 -26.22 3.39 0.58
N PRO A 297 -26.66 4.18 -0.42
CA PRO A 297 -26.80 3.68 -1.78
C PRO A 297 -25.44 3.25 -2.33
N ALA A 298 -25.42 2.27 -3.23
CA ALA A 298 -24.30 2.00 -4.11
C ALA A 298 -24.62 2.59 -5.50
N PRO A 299 -23.74 3.45 -6.05
CA PRO A 299 -22.49 3.94 -5.47
C PRO A 299 -22.71 4.89 -4.29
N ALA A 300 -21.73 4.94 -3.37
CA ALA A 300 -21.80 5.84 -2.22
C ALA A 300 -21.92 7.31 -2.66
N PRO A 301 -22.63 8.19 -1.92
CA PRO A 301 -22.82 9.60 -2.30
C PRO A 301 -21.50 10.33 -2.58
N ALA A 302 -20.52 10.22 -1.69
CA ALA A 302 -19.19 10.82 -1.88
C ALA A 302 -18.43 10.25 -3.11
N THR A 303 -18.70 9.00 -3.49
CA THR A 303 -18.14 8.41 -4.73
C THR A 303 -18.72 9.12 -5.95
N LEU A 304 -20.04 9.27 -6.02
CA LEU A 304 -20.68 9.97 -7.14
C LEU A 304 -20.26 11.44 -7.20
N ASP A 305 -20.25 12.14 -6.06
CA ASP A 305 -19.87 13.55 -6.02
C ASP A 305 -18.41 13.79 -6.42
N CYS A 306 -17.49 12.84 -6.13
CA CYS A 306 -16.12 12.89 -6.65
C CYS A 306 -16.10 12.75 -8.18
N LEU A 307 -16.85 11.79 -8.72
CA LEU A 307 -16.86 11.50 -10.16
C LEU A 307 -17.58 12.58 -10.98
N CYS A 308 -18.62 13.22 -10.44
CA CYS A 308 -19.30 14.35 -11.08
C CYS A 308 -18.37 15.56 -11.30
N GLN A 309 -17.27 15.65 -10.56
CA GLN A 309 -16.24 16.69 -10.70
C GLN A 309 -15.09 16.28 -11.62
N SER A 310 -15.20 15.13 -12.30
CA SER A 310 -14.16 14.49 -13.08
C SER A 310 -14.64 14.17 -14.50
N PRO A 311 -13.75 14.11 -15.49
CA PRO A 311 -14.13 13.67 -16.82
C PRO A 311 -14.13 12.13 -16.98
N VAL A 312 -13.91 11.38 -15.88
CA VAL A 312 -13.90 9.90 -15.88
C VAL A 312 -15.27 9.33 -16.27
N TYR A 313 -15.26 8.41 -17.23
CA TYR A 313 -16.46 7.70 -17.64
C TYR A 313 -16.87 6.63 -16.62
N ALA A 314 -18.15 6.31 -16.59
CA ALA A 314 -18.70 5.26 -15.77
C ALA A 314 -19.69 4.40 -16.55
N PHE A 315 -19.87 3.15 -16.10
CA PHE A 315 -20.84 2.22 -16.67
C PHE A 315 -21.38 1.28 -15.58
N HIS A 316 -22.51 0.63 -15.84
CA HIS A 316 -23.07 -0.35 -14.91
C HIS A 316 -22.47 -1.74 -15.16
N PRO A 317 -21.85 -2.41 -14.17
CA PRO A 317 -21.21 -3.72 -14.35
C PRO A 317 -22.20 -4.91 -14.38
N GLY A 318 -23.51 -4.66 -14.30
CA GLY A 318 -24.55 -5.70 -14.26
C GLY A 318 -24.63 -6.48 -12.95
N VAL A 319 -23.92 -6.04 -11.92
CA VAL A 319 -23.85 -6.69 -10.60
C VAL A 319 -23.97 -5.62 -9.50
N ASP A 320 -24.65 -6.00 -8.41
CA ASP A 320 -24.80 -5.17 -7.22
C ASP A 320 -23.51 -5.14 -6.40
N GLY A 321 -23.25 -3.99 -5.78
CA GLY A 321 -22.14 -3.80 -4.86
C GLY A 321 -21.28 -2.60 -5.20
N GLU A 322 -20.44 -2.25 -4.24
CA GLU A 322 -19.49 -1.15 -4.37
C GLU A 322 -18.17 -1.66 -4.93
N PHE A 323 -17.93 -1.36 -6.21
CA PHE A 323 -16.68 -1.63 -6.94
C PHE A 323 -15.70 -0.45 -6.85
N VAL A 324 -16.23 0.77 -6.74
CA VAL A 324 -15.46 2.00 -6.59
C VAL A 324 -15.74 2.56 -5.21
N THR A 325 -14.71 2.67 -4.37
CA THR A 325 -14.84 3.30 -3.04
C THR A 325 -14.68 4.81 -3.15
N PRO A 326 -15.12 5.62 -2.16
CA PRO A 326 -14.89 7.07 -2.17
C PRO A 326 -13.41 7.44 -2.34
N THR A 327 -12.50 6.69 -1.70
CA THR A 327 -11.04 6.83 -1.86
C THR A 327 -10.58 6.51 -3.28
N GLY A 328 -11.08 5.42 -3.88
CA GLY A 328 -10.76 5.09 -5.27
C GLY A 328 -11.28 6.14 -6.26
N ALA A 329 -12.49 6.66 -6.02
CA ALA A 329 -13.12 7.69 -6.82
C ALA A 329 -12.35 9.02 -6.78
N CYS A 330 -11.94 9.49 -5.60
CA CYS A 330 -11.19 10.75 -5.50
C CYS A 330 -9.78 10.64 -6.12
N LEU A 331 -9.13 9.49 -6.00
CA LEU A 331 -7.86 9.22 -6.66
C LEU A 331 -8.03 9.20 -8.18
N ALA A 332 -9.01 8.46 -8.70
CA ALA A 332 -9.31 8.46 -10.13
C ALA A 332 -9.66 9.87 -10.64
N ALA A 333 -10.51 10.59 -9.91
CA ALA A 333 -10.97 11.93 -10.27
C ALA A 333 -9.83 12.94 -10.39
N THR A 334 -8.84 12.86 -9.49
CA THR A 334 -7.71 13.81 -9.44
C THR A 334 -6.54 13.43 -10.33
N LEU A 335 -6.41 12.15 -10.68
CA LEU A 335 -5.33 11.64 -11.53
C LEU A 335 -5.71 11.54 -13.02
N SER A 336 -7.01 11.50 -13.34
CA SER A 336 -7.50 11.32 -14.71
C SER A 336 -7.41 12.59 -15.57
N ALA A 337 -6.19 12.94 -15.99
CA ALA A 337 -5.99 13.94 -17.04
C ALA A 337 -6.58 13.48 -18.39
N ASN A 338 -6.59 12.17 -18.65
CA ASN A 338 -7.06 11.57 -19.90
C ASN A 338 -8.06 10.42 -19.62
N PRO A 339 -9.36 10.69 -19.52
CA PRO A 339 -10.36 9.63 -19.38
C PRO A 339 -10.51 8.87 -20.70
N GLY A 340 -10.80 7.58 -20.64
CA GLY A 340 -11.15 6.86 -21.86
C GLY A 340 -10.89 5.36 -21.78
N HIS A 341 -11.09 4.71 -22.93
CA HIS A 341 -10.72 3.32 -23.11
C HIS A 341 -9.19 3.16 -23.14
N TRP A 342 -8.75 1.93 -23.40
CA TRP A 342 -7.35 1.59 -23.55
C TRP A 342 -6.60 2.64 -24.41
N PRO A 343 -5.58 3.32 -23.88
CA PRO A 343 -4.86 4.33 -24.65
C PRO A 343 -4.02 3.68 -25.75
N ASN A 344 -3.78 4.41 -26.83
CA ASN A 344 -2.85 3.99 -27.87
C ASN A 344 -1.43 3.98 -27.29
N MET A 345 -0.99 2.82 -26.83
CA MET A 345 0.37 2.57 -26.38
C MET A 345 1.10 1.79 -27.47
N CYS A 346 2.16 2.35 -28.04
CA CYS A 346 2.98 1.67 -29.04
C CYS A 346 3.78 0.50 -28.47
N ARG A 347 3.99 0.48 -27.15
CA ARG A 347 4.59 -0.66 -26.46
C ARG A 347 4.11 -0.79 -25.01
N LEU A 348 3.67 -1.99 -24.64
CA LEU A 348 3.45 -2.34 -23.24
C LEU A 348 4.78 -2.73 -22.59
N LEU A 349 5.11 -2.11 -21.47
CA LEU A 349 6.37 -2.32 -20.75
C LEU A 349 6.18 -3.21 -19.52
N ARG A 350 5.09 -3.02 -18.78
CA ARG A 350 4.85 -3.74 -17.52
C ARG A 350 3.39 -3.71 -17.10
N VAL A 351 3.00 -4.69 -16.30
CA VAL A 351 1.67 -4.74 -15.65
C VAL A 351 1.84 -5.02 -14.16
N GLY A 352 1.07 -4.32 -13.32
CA GLY A 352 0.95 -4.58 -11.88
C GLY A 352 -0.50 -4.87 -11.50
N TYR A 353 -0.70 -5.75 -10.52
CA TYR A 353 -2.02 -6.14 -10.02
C TYR A 353 -2.14 -5.95 -8.51
N GLY A 354 -3.19 -5.24 -8.11
CA GLY A 354 -3.55 -5.04 -6.72
C GLY A 354 -4.87 -5.71 -6.38
N ALA A 355 -4.90 -6.47 -5.29
CA ALA A 355 -6.06 -7.28 -4.91
C ALA A 355 -6.91 -6.64 -3.81
N GLY A 356 -8.21 -6.56 -4.06
CA GLY A 356 -9.19 -6.08 -3.09
C GLY A 356 -9.64 -7.18 -2.11
N SER A 357 -10.37 -6.76 -1.08
CA SER A 357 -10.90 -7.64 -0.01
C SER A 357 -12.15 -8.42 -0.39
N LYS A 358 -13.03 -7.82 -1.20
CA LYS A 358 -14.28 -8.44 -1.65
C LYS A 358 -13.99 -9.64 -2.56
N SER A 359 -14.89 -10.62 -2.52
CA SER A 359 -14.91 -11.74 -3.46
C SER A 359 -16.16 -11.61 -4.32
N TRP A 360 -15.98 -11.54 -5.63
CA TRP A 360 -17.07 -11.50 -6.60
C TRP A 360 -17.21 -12.88 -7.25
N ALA A 361 -18.44 -13.29 -7.54
CA ALA A 361 -18.70 -14.61 -8.12
C ALA A 361 -18.34 -14.68 -9.61
N ASP A 362 -18.40 -13.55 -10.31
CA ASP A 362 -18.32 -13.44 -11.76
C ASP A 362 -16.99 -12.86 -12.27
N ARG A 363 -16.14 -12.33 -11.38
CA ARG A 363 -14.88 -11.65 -11.76
C ARG A 363 -13.84 -11.65 -10.65
N PRO A 364 -12.54 -11.52 -10.98
CA PRO A 364 -11.50 -11.33 -9.97
C PRO A 364 -11.57 -9.91 -9.40
N ASN A 365 -11.47 -9.77 -8.07
CA ASN A 365 -11.38 -8.46 -7.42
C ASN A 365 -9.95 -7.89 -7.50
N LEU A 366 -9.57 -7.44 -8.69
CA LEU A 366 -8.23 -6.93 -9.01
C LEU A 366 -8.31 -5.57 -9.70
N LEU A 367 -7.43 -4.66 -9.29
CA LEU A 367 -7.06 -3.49 -10.07
C LEU A 367 -5.82 -3.83 -10.88
N ARG A 368 -5.85 -3.52 -12.18
CA ARG A 368 -4.71 -3.67 -13.07
C ARG A 368 -4.16 -2.29 -13.43
N ILE A 369 -2.84 -2.14 -13.35
CA ILE A 369 -2.15 -0.96 -13.90
C ILE A 369 -1.14 -1.39 -14.96
N VAL A 370 -1.08 -0.65 -16.05
CA VAL A 370 -0.25 -0.96 -17.20
C VAL A 370 0.66 0.22 -17.49
N LEU A 371 1.96 -0.02 -17.50
CA LEU A 371 2.96 0.94 -17.93
C LEU A 371 3.26 0.69 -19.41
N GLY A 372 3.19 1.74 -20.22
CA GLY A 372 3.52 1.65 -21.64
C GLY A 372 4.06 2.95 -22.22
N LEU A 373 4.63 2.84 -23.42
CA LEU A 373 5.05 3.96 -24.24
C LEU A 373 3.84 4.47 -25.02
N THR A 374 3.53 5.75 -24.91
CA THR A 374 2.60 6.43 -25.83
C THR A 374 3.35 6.82 -27.09
N ASP A 375 2.66 6.79 -28.23
CA ASP A 375 3.20 7.43 -29.43
C ASP A 375 3.27 8.93 -29.14
N SER A 376 4.49 9.43 -28.93
CA SER A 376 4.72 10.87 -28.88
C SER A 376 4.34 11.42 -30.26
N ALA A 377 3.22 12.14 -30.35
CA ALA A 377 2.84 12.86 -31.56
C ALA A 377 3.85 13.97 -31.88
#